data_AF-A0A8X7U1D4-F1
#
_entry.id   AF-A0A8X7U1D4-F1
#
_cell.length_a   1.000
_cell.length_b   1.000
_cell.length_c   1.000
_cell.angle_alpha   90.00
_cell.angle_beta   90.00
_cell.angle_gamma   90.00
#
_symmetry.space_group_name_H-M   'P 1'
#
loop_
_entity.id
_entity.type
_entity.pdbx_description
1 polymer ?
#
loop_
_entity_poly.entity_id
_entity_poly.type
_entity_poly.pdbx_seq_one_letter_code
_entity_poly.pdbx_strand_id
1 'polypeptide(L)'
;MLRISAEDDRDVAQFQQLHEDAKKNGFGRIFRSTFLFEDMVKSILLCNSTWEKTLGMASSSAYCNLSYSKEETRGNFPSAKEIASLDKELINEHCKFGYRANWIVKLAKMVESGKLNLEEMERRDMTAEQVSEKLKKLTGFGAFVTATVLMCIGYYHLLPSDIETLRIFREVYLHI
;
A
#
# COMPACT_ATOMS: atom_id res chain seq x y z
N MET A 1 -6.23 7.86 -5.83
CA MET A 1 -5.83 8.24 -7.20
C MET A 1 -5.84 7.01 -8.10
N LEU A 2 -6.39 7.18 -9.31
CA LEU A 2 -6.41 6.16 -10.34
C LEU A 2 -5.27 6.42 -11.32
N ARG A 3 -4.56 5.38 -11.76
CA ARG A 3 -3.55 5.51 -12.82
C ARG A 3 -4.24 5.57 -14.18
N ILE A 4 -3.94 6.61 -14.95
CA ILE A 4 -4.61 6.98 -16.21
C ILE A 4 -3.61 7.27 -17.34
N SER A 5 -2.48 6.57 -17.36
CA SER A 5 -1.54 6.67 -18.48
C SER A 5 -1.99 5.82 -19.67
N ALA A 6 -1.44 6.13 -20.85
CA ALA A 6 -1.66 5.32 -22.05
C ALA A 6 -1.20 3.86 -21.88
N GLU A 7 -0.26 3.58 -20.97
CA GLU A 7 0.15 2.22 -20.64
C GLU A 7 -0.90 1.51 -19.78
N ASP A 8 -1.44 2.19 -18.77
CA ASP A 8 -2.52 1.62 -17.94
C ASP A 8 -3.78 1.31 -18.77
N ASP A 9 -4.09 2.15 -19.76
CA ASP A 9 -5.21 1.92 -20.67
C ASP A 9 -4.98 0.70 -21.56
N ARG A 10 -3.74 0.46 -22.00
CA ARG A 10 -3.38 -0.76 -22.74
C ARG A 10 -3.51 -2.00 -21.85
N ASP A 11 -3.02 -1.94 -20.61
CA ASP A 11 -3.08 -3.06 -19.67
C ASP A 11 -4.53 -3.46 -19.38
N VAL A 12 -5.40 -2.48 -19.12
CA VAL A 12 -6.84 -2.72 -18.90
C VAL A 12 -7.50 -3.29 -20.16
N ALA A 13 -7.20 -2.74 -21.34
CA ALA A 13 -7.76 -3.23 -22.59
C ALA A 13 -7.34 -4.67 -22.89
N GLN A 14 -6.07 -5.03 -22.68
CA GLN A 14 -5.58 -6.39 -22.84
C GLN A 14 -6.25 -7.36 -21.85
N PHE A 15 -6.37 -6.98 -20.58
CA PHE A 15 -7.10 -7.77 -19.59
C PHE A 15 -8.57 -7.99 -20.00
N GLN A 16 -9.25 -6.94 -20.45
CA GLN A 16 -10.65 -7.01 -20.90
C GLN A 16 -10.85 -7.78 -22.20
N GLN A 17 -9.82 -7.94 -23.04
CA GLN A 17 -9.87 -8.83 -24.20
C GLN A 17 -9.88 -10.31 -23.80
N LEU A 18 -9.21 -10.65 -22.70
CA LEU A 18 -9.16 -12.01 -22.15
C LEU A 18 -10.41 -12.33 -21.30
N HIS A 19 -11.07 -11.32 -20.74
CA HIS A 19 -12.20 -11.46 -19.83
C HIS A 19 -13.38 -10.57 -20.23
N GLU A 20 -14.28 -11.10 -21.06
CA GLU A 20 -15.43 -10.35 -21.60
C GLU A 20 -16.37 -9.82 -20.50
N ASP A 21 -16.62 -10.59 -19.45
CA ASP A 21 -17.41 -10.13 -18.31
C ASP A 21 -16.76 -8.94 -17.59
N ALA A 22 -15.43 -8.91 -17.50
CA ALA A 22 -14.72 -7.77 -16.93
C ALA A 22 -14.93 -6.52 -17.79
N LYS A 23 -14.90 -6.66 -19.12
CA LYS A 23 -15.21 -5.57 -20.07
C LYS A 23 -16.63 -5.05 -19.90
N LYS A 24 -17.62 -5.95 -19.85
CA LYS A 24 -19.05 -5.61 -19.70
C LYS A 24 -19.33 -4.84 -18.41
N ASN A 25 -18.65 -5.19 -17.33
CA ASN A 25 -18.84 -4.57 -16.02
C ASN A 25 -17.86 -3.41 -15.74
N GLY A 26 -16.96 -3.08 -16.67
CA GLY A 26 -15.98 -2.01 -16.49
C GLY A 26 -14.87 -2.32 -15.48
N PHE A 27 -14.60 -3.60 -15.20
CA PHE A 27 -13.51 -4.02 -14.31
C PHE A 27 -12.12 -3.91 -14.96
N GLY A 28 -11.09 -3.82 -14.12
CA GLY A 28 -9.68 -3.84 -14.54
C GLY A 28 -8.85 -2.69 -13.98
N ARG A 29 -9.50 -1.66 -13.44
CA ARG A 29 -8.82 -0.52 -12.81
C ARG A 29 -8.71 -0.69 -11.30
N ILE A 30 -7.56 -0.27 -10.76
CA ILE A 30 -7.24 -0.38 -9.34
C ILE A 30 -7.08 1.02 -8.74
N PHE A 31 -7.73 1.25 -7.61
CA PHE A 31 -7.52 2.46 -6.82
C PHE A 31 -6.24 2.33 -6.00
N ARG A 32 -5.46 3.41 -6.00
CA ARG A 32 -4.29 3.55 -5.13
C ARG A 32 -4.31 4.90 -4.42
N SER A 33 -3.45 5.14 -3.46
CA SER A 33 -3.32 6.43 -2.79
C SER A 33 -2.57 7.43 -3.70
N THR A 34 -2.56 8.71 -3.32
CA THR A 34 -1.83 9.74 -4.08
C THR A 34 -0.33 9.52 -4.03
N PHE A 35 0.17 9.02 -2.90
CA PHE A 35 1.59 8.71 -2.69
C PHE A 35 1.78 7.21 -2.46
N LEU A 36 2.80 6.61 -3.09
CA LEU A 36 3.11 5.19 -2.89
C LEU A 36 3.43 4.87 -1.43
N PHE A 37 4.05 5.81 -0.71
CA PHE A 37 4.32 5.67 0.72
C PHE A 37 3.06 5.36 1.54
N GLU A 38 1.94 6.04 1.24
CA GLU A 38 0.66 5.82 1.92
C GLU A 38 0.12 4.40 1.66
N ASP A 39 0.21 3.91 0.41
CA ASP A 39 -0.18 2.54 0.06
C ASP A 39 0.70 1.50 0.76
N MET A 40 2.01 1.75 0.86
CA MET A 40 2.95 0.90 1.60
C MET A 40 2.59 0.82 3.09
N VAL A 41 2.34 1.96 3.73
CA VAL A 41 1.99 2.00 5.16
C VAL A 41 0.66 1.30 5.40
N LYS A 42 -0.40 1.61 4.62
CA LYS A 42 -1.71 0.97 4.74
C LYS A 42 -1.63 -0.55 4.55
N SER A 43 -0.78 -1.02 3.63
CA SER A 43 -0.56 -2.45 3.42
C SER A 43 0.06 -3.13 4.65
N ILE A 44 1.00 -2.48 5.33
CA ILE A 44 1.57 -2.97 6.60
C ILE A 44 0.51 -3.01 7.71
N LEU A 45 -0.35 -1.98 7.78
CA LEU A 45 -1.42 -1.90 8.77
C LEU A 45 -2.47 -3.00 8.60
N LEU A 46 -2.75 -3.41 7.36
CA LEU A 46 -3.71 -4.46 7.04
C LEU A 46 -3.25 -5.85 7.51
N CYS A 47 -1.94 -6.14 7.45
CA CYS A 47 -1.41 -7.44 7.86
C CYS A 47 -1.67 -7.73 9.33
N ASN A 48 -2.20 -8.92 9.66
CA ASN A 48 -2.49 -9.36 11.03
C ASN A 48 -3.35 -8.37 11.84
N SER A 49 -4.38 -7.83 11.18
CA SER A 49 -5.32 -6.88 11.76
C SER A 49 -6.72 -7.19 11.24
N THR A 50 -7.75 -6.83 11.99
CA THR A 50 -9.12 -6.83 11.46
C THR A 50 -9.31 -5.61 10.58
N TRP A 51 -10.32 -5.65 9.70
CA TRP A 51 -10.66 -4.50 8.88
C TRP A 51 -10.95 -3.25 9.72
N GLU A 52 -11.77 -3.39 10.77
CA GLU A 52 -12.10 -2.30 11.69
C GLU A 52 -10.86 -1.69 12.36
N LYS A 53 -9.93 -2.51 12.86
CA LYS A 53 -8.68 -2.02 13.46
C LYS A 53 -7.80 -1.31 12.43
N THR A 54 -7.76 -1.82 11.21
CA THR A 54 -7.00 -1.22 10.10
C THR A 54 -7.56 0.17 9.75
N LEU A 55 -8.89 0.27 9.64
CA LEU A 55 -9.57 1.55 9.45
C LEU A 55 -9.31 2.51 10.60
N GLY A 56 -9.34 2.02 11.84
CA GLY A 56 -9.01 2.80 13.03
C GLY A 56 -7.60 3.39 12.95
N MET A 57 -6.58 2.56 12.71
CA MET A 57 -5.19 3.01 12.58
C MET A 57 -5.01 4.01 11.42
N ALA A 58 -5.54 3.71 10.23
CA ALA A 58 -5.41 4.58 9.06
C ALA A 58 -6.14 5.92 9.25
N SER A 59 -7.31 5.90 9.88
CA SER A 59 -8.07 7.12 10.18
C SER A 59 -7.35 7.94 11.24
N SER A 60 -6.92 7.31 12.35
CA SER A 60 -6.15 7.99 13.39
C SER A 60 -4.91 8.68 12.83
N SER A 61 -4.17 8.04 11.90
CA SER A 61 -3.05 8.70 11.24
C SER A 61 -3.44 9.92 10.40
N ALA A 62 -4.62 9.93 9.78
CA ALA A 62 -5.11 11.08 9.03
C ALA A 62 -5.62 12.22 9.94
N TYR A 63 -6.00 11.91 11.18
CA TYR A 63 -6.33 12.90 12.22
C TYR A 63 -5.10 13.38 13.01
N CYS A 64 -3.94 12.75 12.80
CA CYS A 64 -2.69 13.22 13.37
C CYS A 64 -2.25 14.48 12.62
N ASN A 65 -2.73 15.64 13.07
CA ASN A 65 -2.02 16.89 12.85
C ASN A 65 -0.69 16.79 13.60
N LEU A 66 0.32 16.20 12.97
CA LEU A 66 1.69 16.10 13.50
C LEU A 66 2.32 17.50 13.68
N SER A 67 1.68 18.53 13.14
CA SER A 67 1.91 19.94 13.37
C SER A 67 0.98 20.50 14.46
N TYR A 68 1.35 20.36 15.74
CA TYR A 68 1.02 21.16 16.94
C TYR A 68 -0.40 21.74 17.21
N SER A 69 -1.37 21.68 16.31
CA SER A 69 -2.73 22.20 16.52
C SER A 69 -3.60 21.13 17.16
N LYS A 70 -4.07 21.39 18.38
CA LYS A 70 -4.99 20.52 19.17
C LYS A 70 -6.39 20.34 18.55
N GLU A 71 -6.63 20.86 17.36
CA GLU A 71 -7.92 20.70 16.68
C GLU A 71 -7.89 19.43 15.82
N GLU A 72 -8.78 18.48 16.14
CA GLU A 72 -9.10 17.29 15.35
C GLU A 72 -9.79 17.69 14.04
N THR A 73 -9.07 18.36 13.15
CA THR A 73 -9.49 18.54 11.77
C THR A 73 -9.01 17.34 10.96
N ARG A 74 -9.89 16.81 10.09
CA ARG A 74 -9.57 15.68 9.23
C ARG A 74 -8.48 16.11 8.23
N GLY A 75 -7.25 15.66 8.45
CA GLY A 75 -6.09 15.97 7.64
C GLY A 75 -5.82 14.95 6.53
N ASN A 76 -4.73 15.17 5.80
CA ASN A 76 -4.20 14.20 4.85
C ASN A 76 -3.51 13.06 5.60
N PHE A 77 -3.27 11.95 4.90
CA PHE A 77 -2.36 10.92 5.42
C PHE A 77 -0.94 11.50 5.58
N PRO A 78 -0.24 11.22 6.69
CA PRO A 78 1.05 11.83 6.96
C PRO A 78 2.11 11.40 5.94
N SER A 79 2.91 12.36 5.50
CA SER A 79 4.04 12.14 4.61
C SER A 79 5.17 11.36 5.28
N ALA A 80 6.07 10.80 4.47
CA ALA A 80 7.29 10.16 4.97
C ALA A 80 8.12 11.12 5.84
N LYS A 81 8.18 12.41 5.47
CA LYS A 81 8.87 13.45 6.22
C LYS A 81 8.30 13.63 7.63
N GLU A 82 6.99 13.76 7.73
CA GLU A 82 6.32 13.96 9.02
C GLU A 82 6.53 12.74 9.94
N ILE A 83 6.33 11.52 9.44
CA ILE A 83 6.58 10.29 10.20
C ILE A 83 8.06 10.15 10.59
N ALA A 84 8.99 10.49 9.69
CA ALA A 84 10.43 10.35 9.96
C ALA A 84 10.92 11.27 11.09
N SER A 85 10.23 12.39 11.32
CA SER A 85 10.54 13.36 12.38
C SER A 85 10.08 12.93 13.78
N LEU A 86 9.29 11.86 13.88
CA LEU A 86 8.65 11.42 15.11
C LEU A 86 9.31 10.17 15.68
N ASP A 87 9.19 10.05 16.99
CA ASP A 87 9.51 8.83 17.71
C ASP A 87 8.33 7.85 17.71
N LYS A 88 8.65 6.56 17.86
CA LYS A 88 7.66 5.47 17.82
C LYS A 88 6.60 5.60 18.92
N GLU A 89 6.96 6.19 20.06
CA GLU A 89 6.07 6.44 21.20
C GLU A 89 4.97 7.43 20.82
N LEU A 90 5.33 8.56 20.22
CA LEU A 90 4.38 9.58 19.76
C LEU A 90 3.47 9.04 18.65
N ILE A 91 4.03 8.26 17.71
CA ILE A 91 3.22 7.61 16.67
C ILE A 91 2.22 6.62 17.28
N ASN A 92 2.58 5.92 18.36
CA ASN A 92 1.65 5.01 19.02
C ASN A 92 0.60 5.73 19.86
N GLU A 93 0.96 6.86 20.47
CA GLU A 93 0.02 7.73 21.19
C GLU A 93 -1.08 8.24 20.24
N HIS A 94 -0.69 8.73 19.06
CA HIS A 94 -1.64 9.38 18.14
C HIS A 94 -2.22 8.43 17.07
N CYS A 95 -1.40 7.58 16.43
CA CYS A 95 -1.81 6.72 15.31
C CYS A 95 -2.18 5.30 15.72
N LYS A 96 -1.80 4.85 16.92
CA LYS A 96 -2.07 3.50 17.46
C LYS A 96 -1.58 2.34 16.57
N PHE A 97 -0.44 2.50 15.90
CA PHE A 97 0.13 1.48 15.01
C PHE A 97 0.64 0.21 15.75
N GLY A 98 0.81 0.28 17.06
CA GLY A 98 1.34 -0.79 17.90
C GLY A 98 2.78 -1.14 17.52
N TYR A 99 3.07 -2.43 17.40
CA TYR A 99 4.41 -2.90 17.04
C TYR A 99 4.87 -2.46 15.64
N ARG A 100 3.93 -2.11 14.75
CA ARG A 100 4.21 -1.68 13.37
C ARG A 100 4.85 -0.30 13.31
N ALA A 101 4.68 0.52 14.36
CA ALA A 101 5.25 1.87 14.43
C ALA A 101 6.76 1.87 14.13
N ASN A 102 7.51 0.91 14.68
CA ASN A 102 8.95 0.78 14.43
C ASN A 102 9.29 0.57 12.95
N TRP A 103 8.48 -0.23 12.26
CA TRP A 103 8.70 -0.56 10.85
C TRP A 103 8.38 0.65 9.97
N ILE A 104 7.29 1.34 10.28
CA ILE A 104 6.80 2.51 9.56
C ILE A 104 7.77 3.70 9.75
N VAL A 105 8.28 3.95 10.95
CA VAL A 105 9.31 4.98 11.19
C VAL A 105 10.59 4.66 10.41
N LYS A 106 11.03 3.41 10.42
CA LYS A 106 12.23 3.00 9.67
C LYS A 106 12.03 3.19 8.17
N LEU A 107 10.86 2.81 7.64
CA LEU A 107 10.49 3.04 6.24
C LEU A 107 10.51 4.54 5.92
N ALA A 108 9.85 5.36 6.73
CA ALA A 108 9.76 6.81 6.56
C ALA A 108 11.15 7.46 6.51
N LYS A 109 12.05 7.11 7.44
CA LYS A 109 13.44 7.60 7.46
C LYS A 109 14.23 7.18 6.21
N MET A 110 14.00 5.97 5.69
CA MET A 110 14.65 5.51 4.44
C MET A 110 14.16 6.26 3.21
N VAL A 111 12.87 6.59 3.16
CA VAL A 111 12.28 7.39 2.07
C VAL A 111 12.76 8.83 2.14
N GLU A 112 12.68 9.46 3.33
CA GLU A 112 13.08 10.87 3.52
C GLU A 112 14.58 11.09 3.27
N SER A 113 15.44 10.14 3.64
CA SER A 113 16.88 10.21 3.36
C SER A 113 17.26 9.89 1.90
N GLY A 114 16.29 9.51 1.06
CA GLY A 114 16.54 9.09 -0.32
C GLY A 114 17.17 7.70 -0.48
N LYS A 115 17.44 6.99 0.63
CA LYS A 115 17.94 5.60 0.61
C LYS A 115 16.97 4.64 -0.08
N LEU A 116 15.68 4.94 -0.02
CA LEU A 116 14.62 4.25 -0.75
C LEU A 116 13.89 5.26 -1.64
N ASN A 117 14.25 5.31 -2.92
CA ASN A 117 13.60 6.19 -3.89
C ASN A 117 12.29 5.54 -4.38
N LEU A 118 11.15 6.09 -3.95
CA LEU A 118 9.83 5.60 -4.37
C LEU A 118 9.45 6.11 -5.77
N GLU A 119 9.93 7.29 -6.17
CA GLU A 119 9.62 7.89 -7.47
C GLU A 119 10.19 7.04 -8.62
N GLU A 120 11.42 6.53 -8.45
CA GLU A 120 12.05 5.56 -9.37
C GLU A 120 11.18 4.30 -9.56
N MET A 121 10.55 3.82 -8.48
CA MET A 121 9.65 2.67 -8.54
C MET A 121 8.33 3.01 -9.26
N GLU A 122 7.76 4.19 -8.99
CA GLU A 122 6.51 4.63 -9.60
C GLU A 122 6.63 4.90 -11.09
N ARG A 123 7.77 5.43 -11.54
CA ARG A 123 8.11 5.61 -12.96
C ARG A 123 8.34 4.29 -13.69
N ARG A 124 8.43 3.17 -12.95
CA ARG A 124 8.80 1.85 -13.47
C ARG A 124 10.18 1.84 -14.13
N ASP A 125 11.12 2.62 -13.59
CA ASP A 125 12.53 2.59 -14.02
C ASP A 125 13.23 1.28 -13.58
N MET A 126 12.61 0.54 -12.65
CA MET A 126 13.04 -0.76 -12.14
C MET A 126 12.06 -1.86 -12.51
N THR A 127 12.55 -3.07 -12.80
CA THR A 127 11.69 -4.25 -13.01
C THR A 127 11.00 -4.69 -11.71
N ALA A 128 9.93 -5.46 -11.83
CA ALA A 128 9.21 -5.99 -10.69
C ALA A 128 10.08 -6.83 -9.75
N GLU A 129 11.02 -7.60 -10.29
CA GLU A 129 11.96 -8.42 -9.54
C GLU A 129 12.90 -7.55 -8.72
N GLN A 130 13.46 -6.50 -9.32
CA GLN A 130 14.33 -5.56 -8.63
C GLN A 130 13.60 -4.83 -7.50
N VAL A 131 12.36 -4.38 -7.75
CA VAL A 131 11.51 -3.78 -6.70
C VAL A 131 11.24 -4.80 -5.60
N SER A 132 10.86 -6.03 -5.95
CA SER A 132 10.62 -7.11 -4.99
C SER A 132 11.83 -7.40 -4.10
N GLU A 133 13.02 -7.49 -4.70
CA GLU A 133 14.27 -7.74 -3.96
C GLU A 133 14.63 -6.61 -3.01
N LYS A 134 14.34 -5.35 -3.38
CA LYS A 134 14.50 -4.21 -2.46
C LYS A 134 13.48 -4.28 -1.32
N LEU A 135 12.20 -4.51 -1.62
CA LEU A 135 11.13 -4.50 -0.64
C LEU A 135 11.27 -5.66 0.37
N LYS A 136 11.60 -6.88 -0.07
CA LYS A 136 11.77 -8.05 0.81
C LYS A 136 12.85 -7.87 1.89
N LYS A 137 13.78 -6.93 1.71
CA LYS A 137 14.82 -6.59 2.72
C LYS A 137 14.27 -5.69 3.84
N LEU A 138 13.07 -5.12 3.66
CA LEU A 138 12.43 -4.24 4.61
C LEU A 138 11.56 -5.03 5.59
N THR A 139 11.58 -4.64 6.86
CA THR A 139 10.71 -5.24 7.87
C THR A 139 9.26 -4.84 7.61
N GLY A 140 8.34 -5.80 7.67
CA GLY A 140 6.92 -5.59 7.34
C GLY A 140 6.57 -5.82 5.87
N PHE A 141 7.55 -6.10 5.00
CA PHE A 141 7.34 -6.35 3.57
C PHE A 141 7.41 -7.85 3.25
N GLY A 142 6.39 -8.58 3.70
CA GLY A 142 6.17 -9.97 3.30
C GLY A 142 5.65 -10.10 1.86
N ALA A 143 5.27 -11.32 1.48
CA ALA A 143 4.75 -11.61 0.13
C ALA A 143 3.52 -10.75 -0.21
N PHE A 144 2.55 -10.65 0.70
CA PHE A 144 1.34 -9.84 0.53
C PHE A 144 1.66 -8.36 0.29
N VAL A 145 2.38 -7.72 1.21
CA VAL A 145 2.71 -6.29 1.12
C VAL A 145 3.53 -5.99 -0.14
N THR A 146 4.49 -6.85 -0.48
CA THR A 146 5.30 -6.70 -1.69
C THR A 146 4.43 -6.75 -2.94
N ALA A 147 3.53 -7.74 -3.05
CA ALA A 147 2.62 -7.86 -4.19
C ALA A 147 1.66 -6.66 -4.28
N THR A 148 1.13 -6.16 -3.15
CA THR A 148 0.29 -4.96 -3.14
C THR A 148 1.04 -3.75 -3.68
N VAL A 149 2.29 -3.54 -3.27
CA VAL A 149 3.11 -2.41 -3.75
C VAL A 149 3.37 -2.52 -5.25
N LEU A 150 3.74 -3.71 -5.73
CA LEU A 150 3.93 -3.99 -7.17
C LEU A 150 2.66 -3.67 -7.97
N MET A 151 1.51 -4.13 -7.48
CA MET A 151 0.21 -3.86 -8.10
C MET A 151 -0.10 -2.36 -8.13
N CYS A 152 0.19 -1.60 -7.07
CA CYS A 152 0.03 -0.15 -7.03
C CYS A 152 0.92 0.60 -8.05
N ILE A 153 2.08 0.05 -8.40
CA ILE A 153 3.00 0.61 -9.40
C ILE A 153 2.86 -0.02 -10.80
N GLY A 154 1.79 -0.79 -11.04
CA GLY A 154 1.44 -1.27 -12.39
C GLY A 154 2.04 -2.62 -12.77
N TYR A 155 2.51 -3.39 -11.80
CA TYR A 155 2.97 -4.76 -11.99
C TYR A 155 1.92 -5.76 -11.50
N TYR A 156 1.17 -6.34 -12.43
CA TYR A 156 -0.03 -7.14 -12.12
C TYR A 156 0.19 -8.67 -12.11
N HIS A 157 1.40 -9.13 -12.41
CA HIS A 157 1.74 -10.57 -12.46
C HIS A 157 1.79 -11.23 -11.08
N LEU A 158 1.88 -10.46 -10.00
CA LEU A 158 1.82 -10.95 -8.61
C LEU A 158 0.57 -10.41 -7.93
N LEU A 159 -0.31 -11.32 -7.50
CA LEU A 159 -1.53 -10.98 -6.79
C LEU A 159 -1.28 -10.94 -5.27
N PRO A 160 -1.73 -9.89 -4.56
CA PRO A 160 -1.69 -9.87 -3.11
C PRO A 160 -2.76 -10.80 -2.54
N SER A 161 -2.38 -12.06 -2.30
CA SER A 161 -3.28 -13.08 -1.76
C SER A 161 -3.26 -13.09 -0.24
N ASP A 162 -4.42 -12.89 0.37
CA ASP A 162 -4.66 -13.06 1.79
C ASP A 162 -5.47 -14.34 2.08
N ILE A 163 -5.81 -14.54 3.36
CA ILE A 163 -6.58 -15.73 3.79
C ILE A 163 -7.95 -15.81 3.11
N GLU A 164 -8.55 -14.66 2.81
CA GLU A 164 -9.88 -14.58 2.21
C GLU A 164 -9.82 -14.88 0.71
N THR A 165 -8.80 -14.36 0.03
CA THR A 165 -8.47 -14.71 -1.35
C THR A 165 -8.28 -16.21 -1.48
N LEU A 166 -7.55 -16.84 -0.56
CA LEU A 166 -7.35 -18.29 -0.55
C LEU A 166 -8.64 -19.06 -0.23
N ARG A 167 -9.50 -18.54 0.65
CA ARG A 167 -10.81 -19.14 0.96
C ARG A 167 -11.70 -19.16 -0.28
N ILE A 168 -11.88 -18.01 -0.93
CA ILE A 168 -12.69 -17.89 -2.16
C ILE A 168 -12.13 -18.77 -3.27
N PHE A 169 -10.80 -18.80 -3.43
CA PHE A 169 -10.17 -19.64 -4.44
C PHE A 169 -10.48 -21.13 -4.24
N ARG A 170 -10.45 -21.60 -2.98
CA ARG A 170 -10.80 -22.99 -2.65
C ARG A 170 -12.26 -23.30 -2.95
N GLU A 171 -13.16 -22.43 -2.52
CA GLU A 171 -14.61 -22.60 -2.70
C GLU A 171 -15.02 -22.63 -4.18
N VAL A 172 -14.47 -21.72 -4.98
CA VAL A 172 -14.87 -21.55 -6.38
C VAL A 172 -14.17 -22.55 -7.31
N TYR A 173 -12.89 -22.83 -7.09
CA TYR A 173 -12.07 -23.55 -8.07
C TYR A 173 -11.61 -24.94 -7.64
N LEU A 174 -11.53 -25.21 -6.33
CA LEU A 174 -11.05 -26.50 -5.84
C LEU A 174 -12.20 -27.39 -5.34
N HIS A 175 -13.38 -26.84 -5.06
CA HIS A 175 -14.53 -27.55 -4.49
C HIS A 175 -14.16 -28.36 -3.22
N ILE A 176 -13.26 -27.81 -2.39
CA ILE A 176 -12.79 -28.41 -1.12
C ILE A 176 -13.08 -27.45 0.03
#